data_AF-A0A9E5VD37-F1
#
_entry.id   AF-A0A9E5VD37-F1
#
_cell.length_a   1.000
_cell.length_b   1.000
_cell.length_c   1.000
_cell.angle_alpha   90.00
_cell.angle_beta   90.00
_cell.angle_gamma   90.00
#
_symmetry.space_group_name_H-M   'P 1'
#
loop_
_entity.id
_entity.type
_entity.pdbx_description
1 polymer ?
#
loop_
_entity_poly.entity_id
_entity_poly.type
_entity_poly.pdbx_seq_one_letter_code
_entity_poly.pdbx_strand_id
1 'polypeptide(L)'
;MSTAEALITIAVVAVLTFLLRFLPFLLFGRKERPSPVLDSLNKLLPSAIIAVLVVYCLKNVSFQQINTFVPELIAVAVVVLLHLWKRNNLVSIGGGTVVYMLLVQLVF
;
A
#
# COMPACT_ATOMS: atom_id res chain seq x y z
N MET A 1 -19.77 17.05 -8.51
CA MET A 1 -19.73 17.32 -7.05
C MET A 1 -19.75 18.83 -6.87
N SER A 2 -20.66 19.37 -6.05
CA SER A 2 -20.60 20.80 -5.72
C SER A 2 -19.46 21.06 -4.74
N THR A 3 -18.93 22.28 -4.70
CA THR A 3 -17.85 22.66 -3.76
C THR A 3 -18.26 22.48 -2.31
N ALA A 4 -19.54 22.69 -1.99
CA ALA A 4 -20.11 22.47 -0.66
C ALA A 4 -20.09 20.98 -0.26
N GLU A 5 -20.47 20.09 -1.18
CA GLU A 5 -20.43 18.63 -0.95
C GLU A 5 -19.00 18.13 -0.69
N ALA A 6 -18.01 18.65 -1.43
CA ALA A 6 -16.60 18.30 -1.22
C ALA A 6 -16.09 18.77 0.15
N LEU A 7 -16.49 19.98 0.59
CA LEU A 7 -16.09 20.53 1.89
C LEU A 7 -16.66 19.72 3.05
N ILE A 8 -17.94 19.33 2.95
CA ILE A 8 -18.61 18.50 3.95
C ILE A 8 -17.96 17.11 4.04
N THR A 9 -17.67 16.48 2.90
CA THR A 9 -17.03 15.14 2.89
C THR A 9 -15.63 15.17 3.51
N ILE A 10 -14.81 16.19 3.19
CA ILE A 10 -13.49 16.36 3.82
C ILE A 10 -13.63 16.54 5.34
N ALA A 11 -14.56 17.38 5.79
CA ALA A 11 -14.78 17.60 7.22
C ALA A 11 -15.19 16.31 7.95
N VAL A 12 -16.10 15.52 7.36
CA VAL A 12 -16.53 14.23 7.91
C VAL A 12 -15.36 13.23 7.99
N VAL A 13 -14.59 13.07 6.91
CA VAL A 13 -13.43 12.16 6.89
C VAL A 13 -12.36 12.59 7.89
N ALA A 14 -12.12 13.89 8.01
CA ALA A 14 -11.16 14.42 8.98
C ALA A 14 -11.57 14.11 10.43
N VAL A 15 -12.84 14.39 10.78
CA VAL A 15 -13.38 14.10 12.11
C VAL A 15 -13.34 12.59 12.41
N LEU A 16 -13.76 11.76 11.46
CA LEU A 16 -13.73 10.30 11.63
C LEU A 16 -12.30 9.77 11.79
N THR A 17 -11.34 10.25 11.00
CA THR A 17 -9.94 9.84 11.08
C THR A 17 -9.32 10.24 12.42
N PHE A 18 -9.61 11.46 12.88
CA PHE A 18 -9.15 11.94 14.17
C PHE A 18 -9.75 11.10 15.30
N LEU A 19 -11.06 10.83 15.25
CA LEU A 19 -11.75 10.01 16.24
C LEU A 19 -11.19 8.58 16.28
N LEU A 20 -10.99 7.93 15.13
CA LEU A 20 -10.42 6.58 15.03
C LEU A 20 -8.98 6.51 15.54
N ARG A 21 -8.16 7.56 15.36
CA ARG A 21 -6.81 7.65 15.93
C ARG A 21 -6.81 7.91 17.44
N PHE A 22 -7.77 8.68 17.94
CA PHE A 22 -7.92 8.96 19.37
C PHE A 22 -8.61 7.83 20.13
N LEU A 23 -9.43 7.02 19.46
CA LEU A 23 -10.14 5.88 20.04
C LEU A 23 -9.22 4.89 20.77
N PRO A 24 -8.10 4.40 20.19
CA PRO A 24 -7.20 3.51 20.91
C PRO A 24 -6.59 4.21 22.13
N PHE A 25 -6.31 5.51 22.06
CA PHE A 25 -5.80 6.24 23.21
C PHE A 25 -6.85 6.40 24.33
N LEU A 26 -8.13 6.62 23.99
CA LEU A 26 -9.21 6.70 24.97
C LEU A 26 -9.50 5.34 25.63
N LEU A 27 -9.48 4.25 24.86
CA LEU A 27 -9.72 2.89 25.34
C LEU A 27 -8.54 2.30 26.12
N PHE A 28 -7.30 2.60 25.73
CA PHE A 28 -6.09 2.01 26.31
C PHE A 28 -5.25 2.98 27.15
N GLY A 29 -5.67 4.24 27.32
CA GLY A 29 -4.88 5.30 27.92
C GLY A 29 -4.63 5.22 29.43
N ARG A 30 -5.11 4.18 30.15
CA ARG A 30 -4.98 4.13 31.62
C ARG A 30 -4.43 2.86 32.26
N LYS A 31 -4.33 1.71 31.59
CA LYS A 31 -3.63 0.56 32.19
C LYS A 31 -3.29 -0.53 31.19
N GLU A 32 -2.05 -0.97 31.37
CA GLU A 32 -1.50 -2.27 31.04
C GLU A 32 -1.30 -2.59 29.56
N ARG A 33 -0.13 -3.19 29.33
CA ARG A 33 0.45 -3.59 28.06
C ARG A 33 -0.64 -4.20 27.16
N PRO A 34 -0.64 -3.91 25.84
CA PRO A 34 -1.59 -4.54 24.92
C PRO A 34 -1.57 -6.05 25.17
N SER A 35 -2.76 -6.68 25.22
CA SER A 35 -2.86 -8.11 25.46
C SER A 35 -1.89 -8.86 24.52
N PRO A 36 -1.30 -10.00 24.93
CA PRO A 36 -0.31 -10.71 24.10
C PRO A 36 -0.81 -10.99 22.67
N VAL A 37 -2.14 -11.13 22.53
CA VAL A 37 -2.84 -11.27 21.26
C VAL A 37 -2.77 -9.99 20.42
N LEU A 38 -3.08 -8.82 20.99
CA LEU A 38 -3.02 -7.53 20.29
C LEU A 38 -1.60 -7.19 19.82
N ASP A 39 -0.57 -7.47 20.63
CA ASP A 39 0.83 -7.22 20.23
C ASP A 39 1.28 -8.15 19.10
N SER A 40 0.82 -9.41 19.12
CA SER A 40 1.06 -10.36 18.03
C SER A 40 0.35 -9.93 16.75
N LEU A 41 -0.89 -9.48 16.83
CA LEU A 41 -1.63 -8.93 15.68
C LEU A 41 -0.95 -7.68 15.14
N ASN A 42 -0.52 -6.75 16.00
CA ASN A 42 0.16 -5.52 15.59
C ASN A 42 1.49 -5.79 14.86
N LYS A 43 2.20 -6.87 15.20
CA LYS A 43 3.42 -7.28 14.46
C LYS A 43 3.10 -7.85 13.07
N LEU A 44 1.96 -8.50 12.91
CA LEU A 44 1.54 -9.13 11.65
C LEU A 44 0.78 -8.18 10.71
N LEU A 45 0.06 -7.21 11.27
CA LEU A 45 -0.76 -6.23 10.56
C LEU A 45 0.01 -5.48 9.45
N PRO A 46 1.19 -4.89 9.71
CA PRO A 46 1.96 -4.20 8.68
C PRO A 46 2.32 -5.12 7.50
N SER A 47 2.74 -6.35 7.80
CA SER A 47 3.08 -7.34 6.77
C SER A 47 1.85 -7.73 5.94
N ALA A 48 0.71 -7.97 6.60
CA ALA A 48 -0.54 -8.33 5.93
C ALA A 48 -1.06 -7.20 5.03
N ILE A 49 -0.98 -5.94 5.46
CA ILE A 49 -1.42 -4.78 4.66
C ILE A 49 -0.56 -4.64 3.41
N ILE A 50 0.76 -4.81 3.51
CA ILE A 50 1.65 -4.78 2.34
C ILE A 50 1.31 -5.90 1.36
N ALA A 51 1.04 -7.12 1.84
CA ALA A 51 0.63 -8.23 0.98
C ALA A 51 -0.70 -7.93 0.26
N VAL A 52 -1.69 -7.39 0.96
CA VAL A 52 -2.98 -6.99 0.37
C VAL A 52 -2.79 -5.89 -0.66
N LEU A 53 -1.90 -4.92 -0.41
CA LEU A 53 -1.60 -3.84 -1.35
C LEU A 53 -1.04 -4.39 -2.66
N VAL A 54 -0.12 -5.36 -2.60
CA VAL A 54 0.43 -6.03 -3.79
C VAL A 54 -0.67 -6.76 -4.58
N VAL A 55 -1.54 -7.50 -3.89
CA VAL A 55 -2.69 -8.17 -4.52
C VAL A 55 -3.63 -7.16 -5.16
N TYR A 56 -3.86 -6.02 -4.51
CA TYR A 56 -4.75 -4.98 -5.02
C TYR A 56 -4.18 -4.26 -6.25
N CYS A 57 -2.88 -4.00 -6.28
CA CYS A 57 -2.19 -3.50 -7.48
C CYS A 57 -2.40 -4.47 -8.65
N LEU A 58 -2.19 -5.77 -8.42
CA LEU A 58 -2.36 -6.81 -9.44
C LEU A 58 -3.84 -7.08 -9.82
N LYS A 59 -4.80 -6.73 -8.95
CA LYS A 59 -6.23 -7.01 -9.18
C LYS A 59 -6.80 -6.23 -10.37
N ASN A 60 -6.33 -5.00 -10.59
CA ASN A 60 -6.86 -4.14 -11.66
C ASN A 60 -6.17 -4.37 -13.00
N VAL A 61 -5.23 -5.31 -13.08
CA VAL A 61 -4.49 -5.60 -14.31
C VAL A 61 -5.39 -6.41 -15.23
N SER A 62 -5.77 -5.79 -16.35
CA SER A 62 -6.62 -6.46 -17.35
C SER A 62 -5.78 -7.42 -18.19
N PHE A 63 -6.04 -8.71 -18.07
CA PHE A 63 -5.43 -9.77 -18.89
C PHE A 63 -5.87 -9.71 -20.38
N GLN A 64 -6.80 -8.83 -20.74
CA GLN A 64 -7.26 -8.67 -22.12
C GLN A 64 -6.31 -7.82 -22.97
N GLN A 65 -5.43 -7.01 -22.35
CA GLN A 65 -4.47 -6.17 -23.06
C GLN A 65 -3.05 -6.55 -22.68
N ILE A 66 -2.35 -7.19 -23.64
CA ILE A 66 -0.95 -7.62 -23.50
C ILE A 66 -0.04 -6.44 -23.14
N ASN A 67 -0.32 -5.25 -23.70
CA ASN A 67 0.39 -3.99 -23.41
C ASN A 67 0.35 -3.58 -21.93
N THR A 68 -0.68 -3.98 -21.18
CA THR A 68 -0.88 -3.51 -19.80
C THR A 68 -0.36 -4.53 -18.80
N PHE A 69 -0.60 -5.82 -19.05
CA PHE A 69 -0.21 -6.90 -18.13
C PHE A 69 1.28 -7.25 -18.17
N VAL A 70 1.88 -7.27 -19.37
CA VAL A 70 3.29 -7.66 -19.54
C VAL A 70 4.27 -6.73 -18.81
N PRO A 71 4.17 -5.39 -18.93
CA PRO A 71 5.14 -4.53 -18.26
C PRO A 71 5.02 -4.54 -16.74
N GLU A 72 3.80 -4.73 -16.22
CA GLU A 72 3.54 -4.79 -14.79
C GLU A 72 4.12 -6.08 -14.17
N LEU A 73 3.98 -7.23 -14.85
CA LEU A 73 4.55 -8.50 -14.38
C LEU A 73 6.08 -8.49 -14.43
N ILE A 74 6.67 -7.91 -15.47
CA ILE A 74 8.13 -7.75 -15.59
C ILE A 74 8.65 -6.82 -14.50
N ALA A 75 8.00 -5.69 -14.26
CA ALA A 75 8.39 -4.76 -13.21
C ALA A 75 8.36 -5.43 -11.83
N VAL A 76 7.30 -6.18 -11.50
CA VAL A 76 7.19 -6.93 -10.24
C VAL A 76 8.31 -7.97 -10.13
N ALA A 77 8.59 -8.72 -11.20
CA ALA A 77 9.68 -9.70 -11.22
C ALA A 77 11.04 -9.04 -10.95
N VAL A 78 11.31 -7.89 -11.57
CA VAL A 78 12.55 -7.12 -11.36
C VAL A 78 12.65 -6.58 -9.95
N VAL A 79 11.55 -6.07 -9.37
CA VAL A 79 11.49 -5.65 -7.97
C VAL A 79 11.87 -6.80 -7.04
N VAL A 80 11.28 -7.99 -7.24
CA VAL A 80 11.59 -9.18 -6.43
C VAL A 80 13.06 -9.58 -6.55
N LEU A 81 13.59 -9.58 -7.77
CA LEU A 81 14.99 -9.94 -8.05
C LEU A 81 15.97 -8.94 -7.41
N LEU A 82 15.72 -7.64 -7.56
CA LEU A 82 16.51 -6.57 -6.94
C LEU A 82 16.42 -6.60 -5.42
N HIS A 83 15.24 -6.89 -4.86
CA HIS A 83 15.05 -6.98 -3.42
C HIS A 83 15.84 -8.16 -2.83
N LEU A 84 15.78 -9.33 -3.47
CA LEU A 84 16.52 -10.53 -3.06
C LEU A 84 18.03 -10.32 -3.13
N TRP A 85 18.51 -9.63 -4.16
CA TRP A 85 19.95 -9.45 -4.38
C TRP A 85 20.54 -8.34 -3.50
N LYS A 86 19.88 -7.18 -3.43
CA LYS A 86 20.46 -5.99 -2.78
C LYS A 86 19.95 -5.74 -1.36
N ARG A 87 18.85 -6.40 -0.93
CA ARG A 87 18.17 -6.19 0.37
C ARG A 87 17.93 -4.72 0.75
N ASN A 88 17.93 -3.81 -0.23
CA ASN A 88 17.79 -2.37 -0.02
C ASN A 88 16.48 -1.87 -0.64
N ASN A 89 15.55 -1.45 0.22
CA ASN A 89 14.20 -1.02 -0.17
C ASN A 89 14.20 0.13 -1.17
N LEU A 90 15.11 1.11 -1.02
CA LEU A 90 15.16 2.27 -1.92
C LEU A 90 15.52 1.86 -3.36
N VAL A 91 16.44 0.92 -3.51
CA VAL A 91 16.89 0.44 -4.84
C VAL A 91 15.83 -0.44 -5.48
N SER A 92 15.11 -1.22 -4.68
CA SER A 92 14.02 -2.07 -5.17
C SER A 92 12.85 -1.26 -5.70
N ILE A 93 12.43 -0.22 -4.97
CA ILE A 93 11.32 0.66 -5.38
C ILE A 93 11.74 1.46 -6.61
N GLY A 94 12.86 2.18 -6.53
CA GLY A 94 13.33 3.02 -7.64
C GLY A 94 13.63 2.22 -8.90
N GLY A 95 14.31 1.07 -8.77
CA GLY A 95 14.62 0.20 -9.90
C GLY A 95 13.37 -0.35 -10.59
N GLY A 96 12.38 -0.80 -9.81
CA GLY A 96 11.09 -1.26 -10.34
C GLY A 96 10.35 -0.17 -11.10
N THR A 97 10.27 1.04 -10.53
CA THR A 97 9.61 2.18 -11.18
C THR A 97 10.29 2.60 -12.48
N VAL A 98 11.64 2.67 -12.49
CA VAL A 98 12.39 3.02 -13.71
C VAL A 98 12.18 1.98 -14.80
N VAL A 99 12.26 0.69 -14.46
CA VAL A 99 12.04 -0.38 -15.44
C VAL A 99 10.61 -0.35 -15.97
N TYR A 100 9.61 -0.17 -15.10
CA TYR A 100 8.21 -0.02 -15.53
C TYR A 100 8.04 1.15 -16.50
N MET A 101 8.55 2.34 -16.15
CA MET A 101 8.44 3.54 -16.98
C MET A 101 9.12 3.37 -18.35
N LEU A 102 10.32 2.77 -18.39
CA LEU A 102 11.02 2.50 -19.65
C LEU A 102 10.24 1.53 -20.54
N LEU A 103 9.65 0.49 -19.94
CA LEU A 103 8.92 -0.53 -20.68
C LEU A 103 7.62 0.03 -21.27
N VAL A 104 6.91 0.89 -20.53
CA VAL A 104 5.70 1.58 -20.98
C VAL A 104 5.99 2.70 -22.00
N GLN A 105 7.18 3.30 -22.01
CA GLN A 105 7.49 4.39 -22.94
C GLN A 105 8.24 3.95 -24.21
N LEU A 106 9.02 2.87 -24.14
CA LEU A 106 9.90 2.45 -25.24
C LEU A 106 9.43 1.20 -25.99
N VAL A 107 8.60 0.36 -25.36
CA VAL A 107 8.24 -0.97 -25.91
C VAL A 107 6.74 -1.09 -26.21
N PHE A 108 5.90 -0.49 -25.37
CA PHE A 108 4.44 -0.59 -25.44
C PHE A 108 3.80 0.78 -25.68
#